data_AF-A0A7J9CVI6-F1
#
_entry.id   AF-A0A7J9CVI6-F1
#
_cell.length_a   1.000
_cell.length_b   1.000
_cell.length_c   1.000
_cell.angle_alpha   90.00
_cell.angle_beta   90.00
_cell.angle_gamma   90.00
#
_symmetry.space_group_name_H-M   'P 1'
#
loop_
_entity.id
_entity.type
_entity.pdbx_description
1 polymer ?
#
loop_
_entity_poly.entity_id
_entity_poly.type
_entity_poly.pdbx_seq_one_letter_code
_entity_poly.pdbx_strand_id
1 'polypeptide(L)'
;QSASNVRATYHLYNPQNINWDLTAASAFCATWDASKPLAWRQKYGWTAFCGPAGPQGQAACGRCLRVTNTATGTQATVRIVDQCSNGGLDLDVNVFNQLDTNGIGNAQGHLTVNYEFVNCGD
;
A
#
# COMPACT_ATOMS: atom_id res chain seq x y z
N GLN A 1 -12.94 -8.08 -2.82
CA GLN A 1 -13.18 -7.57 -1.45
C GLN A 1 -12.84 -6.09 -1.45
N SER A 2 -13.56 -5.26 -0.69
CA SER A 2 -13.38 -3.80 -0.70
C SER A 2 -13.88 -3.18 0.60
N ALA A 3 -13.44 -1.95 0.87
CA ALA A 3 -13.99 -1.10 1.92
C ALA A 3 -13.91 0.37 1.52
N SER A 4 -14.74 1.20 2.16
CA SER A 4 -14.85 2.63 1.89
C SER A 4 -14.57 3.46 3.14
N ASN A 5 -14.18 4.73 2.94
CA ASN A 5 -13.88 5.68 4.02
C ASN A 5 -12.81 5.17 5.01
N VAL A 6 -11.80 4.51 4.48
CA VAL A 6 -10.71 3.91 5.25
C VAL A 6 -9.58 4.91 5.42
N ARG A 7 -8.97 4.93 6.62
CA ARG A 7 -7.80 5.75 6.90
C ARG A 7 -6.57 5.17 6.19
N ALA A 8 -5.84 6.00 5.46
CA ALA A 8 -4.53 5.66 4.91
C ALA A 8 -3.48 6.65 5.42
N THR A 9 -2.51 6.17 6.18
CA THR A 9 -1.31 6.94 6.57
C THR A 9 -0.19 6.71 5.56
N TYR A 10 1.01 7.20 5.85
CA TYR A 10 2.18 6.89 5.07
C TYR A 10 3.37 6.46 5.94
N HIS A 11 4.21 5.64 5.34
CA HIS A 11 5.50 5.19 5.83
C HIS A 11 6.60 5.50 4.82
N LEU A 12 7.82 5.69 5.30
CA LEU A 12 8.98 6.03 4.46
C LEU A 12 9.69 4.76 3.95
N TYR A 13 8.97 3.83 3.32
CA TYR A 13 9.59 2.62 2.76
C TYR A 13 10.67 2.98 1.73
N ASN A 14 10.38 3.94 0.86
CA ASN A 14 11.24 4.40 -0.23
C ASN A 14 11.86 3.22 -1.00
N PRO A 15 11.03 2.30 -1.54
CA PRO A 15 11.50 1.06 -2.14
C PRO A 15 12.53 1.28 -3.25
N GLN A 16 12.43 2.39 -3.98
CA GLN A 16 13.38 2.78 -5.02
C GLN A 16 14.81 3.01 -4.52
N ASN A 17 14.97 3.42 -3.25
CA ASN A 17 16.27 3.66 -2.63
C ASN A 17 16.91 2.36 -2.11
N ILE A 18 16.12 1.30 -1.95
CA ILE A 18 16.54 -0.01 -1.43
C ILE A 18 16.41 -1.12 -2.47
N ASN A 19 16.40 -0.78 -3.76
CA ASN A 19 16.25 -1.73 -4.87
C ASN A 19 15.03 -2.66 -4.73
N TRP A 20 13.94 -2.10 -4.19
CA TRP A 20 12.68 -2.78 -3.90
C TRP A 20 12.89 -4.04 -3.05
N ASP A 21 13.91 -4.07 -2.18
CA ASP A 21 14.20 -5.20 -1.29
C ASP A 21 13.31 -5.17 -0.05
N LEU A 22 12.39 -6.14 0.04
CA LEU A 22 11.47 -6.25 1.17
C LEU A 22 12.21 -6.50 2.50
N THR A 23 13.36 -7.17 2.45
CA THR A 23 14.19 -7.45 3.63
C THR A 23 14.82 -6.17 4.17
N ALA A 24 15.33 -5.31 3.27
CA ALA A 24 15.89 -4.03 3.66
C ALA A 24 14.84 -3.10 4.32
N ALA A 25 13.59 -3.20 3.89
CA ALA A 25 12.45 -2.52 4.53
C ALA A 25 11.96 -3.19 5.82
N SER A 26 12.48 -4.36 6.19
CA SER A 26 11.95 -5.19 7.27
C SER A 26 10.44 -5.46 7.14
N ALA A 27 9.95 -5.52 5.90
CA ALA A 27 8.53 -5.66 5.61
C ALA A 27 8.05 -7.06 6.03
N PHE A 28 6.87 -7.16 6.65
CA PHE A 28 6.35 -8.43 7.14
C PHE A 28 6.30 -9.54 6.07
N CYS A 29 6.00 -9.19 4.81
CA CYS A 29 5.93 -10.16 3.73
C CYS A 29 7.30 -10.62 3.19
N ALA A 30 8.42 -10.07 3.67
CA ALA A 30 9.77 -10.43 3.21
C ALA A 30 10.03 -11.95 3.36
N THR A 31 9.47 -12.59 4.38
CA THR A 31 9.59 -14.05 4.61
C THR A 31 9.18 -14.88 3.40
N TRP A 32 8.22 -14.42 2.60
CA TRP A 32 7.65 -15.18 1.47
C TRP A 32 7.91 -14.52 0.12
N ASP A 33 8.03 -13.20 0.07
CA ASP A 33 7.99 -12.44 -1.19
C ASP A 33 9.35 -11.78 -1.55
N ALA A 34 10.35 -11.79 -0.66
CA ALA A 34 11.63 -11.12 -0.91
C ALA A 34 12.39 -11.68 -2.13
N SER A 35 12.25 -12.98 -2.41
CA SER A 35 12.92 -13.65 -3.54
C SER A 35 12.22 -13.47 -4.88
N LYS A 36 11.07 -12.78 -4.93
CA LYS A 36 10.34 -12.56 -6.19
C LYS A 36 11.17 -11.67 -7.14
N PRO A 37 10.99 -11.84 -8.47
CA PRO A 37 11.72 -11.05 -9.46
C PRO A 37 11.60 -9.55 -9.22
N LEU A 38 12.66 -8.78 -9.53
CA LEU A 38 12.63 -7.33 -9.36
C LEU A 38 11.43 -6.69 -10.10
N ALA A 39 11.13 -7.17 -11.32
CA ALA A 39 9.98 -6.73 -12.10
C ALA A 39 8.65 -6.87 -11.34
N TRP A 40 8.49 -7.92 -10.52
CA TRP A 40 7.32 -8.12 -9.68
C TRP A 40 7.29 -7.15 -8.50
N ARG A 41 8.44 -6.98 -7.83
CA ARG A 41 8.60 -6.12 -6.65
C ARG A 41 8.41 -4.63 -6.95
N GLN A 42 8.81 -4.20 -8.14
CA GLN A 42 8.73 -2.80 -8.59
C GLN A 42 7.50 -2.44 -9.41
N LYS A 43 6.64 -3.41 -9.74
CA LYS A 43 5.49 -3.20 -10.62
C LYS A 43 4.48 -2.17 -10.10
N TYR A 44 4.29 -2.15 -8.79
CA TYR A 44 3.34 -1.28 -8.09
C TYR A 44 3.99 -0.68 -6.85
N GLY A 45 3.50 0.48 -6.42
CA GLY A 45 3.90 1.08 -5.15
C GLY A 45 3.54 0.20 -3.96
N TRP A 46 4.24 0.38 -2.84
CA TRP A 46 4.12 -0.49 -1.65
C TRP A 46 3.11 0.04 -0.63
N THR A 47 2.52 -0.86 0.14
CA THR A 47 1.71 -0.53 1.31
C THR A 47 1.72 -1.64 2.37
N ALA A 48 1.54 -1.26 3.63
CA ALA A 48 1.03 -2.14 4.67
C ALA A 48 -0.51 -2.18 4.65
N PHE A 49 -1.09 -3.34 4.99
CA PHE A 49 -2.53 -3.51 5.04
C PHE A 49 -3.03 -4.08 6.37
N CYS A 50 -4.07 -3.45 6.90
CA CYS A 50 -4.81 -3.90 8.09
C CYS A 50 -6.26 -3.40 8.04
N GLY A 51 -6.81 -3.28 6.82
CA GLY A 51 -8.13 -2.71 6.58
C GLY A 51 -9.27 -3.61 7.06
N PRO A 52 -10.50 -3.09 7.17
CA PRO A 52 -11.61 -3.81 7.82
C PRO A 52 -12.17 -4.98 6.99
N ALA A 53 -11.80 -5.11 5.71
CA ALA A 53 -12.36 -6.13 4.81
C ALA A 53 -11.29 -6.71 3.87
N GLY A 54 -11.03 -8.00 3.98
CA GLY A 54 -10.03 -8.70 3.17
C GLY A 54 -9.19 -9.66 3.99
N PRO A 55 -8.32 -10.44 3.34
CA PRO A 55 -7.33 -11.25 4.06
C PRO A 55 -6.40 -10.34 4.89
N GLN A 56 -5.85 -10.89 5.96
CA GLN A 56 -4.89 -10.21 6.84
C GLN A 56 -3.60 -11.01 6.94
N GLY A 57 -2.52 -10.36 7.37
CA GLY A 57 -1.21 -10.99 7.57
C GLY A 57 -0.73 -11.72 6.32
N GLN A 58 -0.25 -12.94 6.48
CA GLN A 58 0.35 -13.73 5.39
C GLN A 58 -0.58 -13.88 4.17
N ALA A 59 -1.89 -14.05 4.39
CA ALA A 59 -2.84 -14.23 3.29
C ALA A 59 -3.05 -12.97 2.44
N ALA A 60 -2.60 -11.80 2.93
CA ALA A 60 -2.63 -10.54 2.21
C ALA A 60 -1.34 -10.28 1.40
N CYS A 61 -0.23 -10.93 1.78
CA CYS A 61 1.08 -10.69 1.18
C CYS A 61 1.07 -10.87 -0.35
N GLY A 62 1.64 -9.87 -1.03
CA GLY A 62 1.78 -9.86 -2.47
C GLY A 62 0.50 -9.54 -3.25
N ARG A 63 -0.66 -9.43 -2.59
CA ARG A 63 -1.92 -9.03 -3.25
C ARG A 63 -1.94 -7.54 -3.57
N CYS A 64 -2.76 -7.16 -4.55
CA CYS A 64 -2.86 -5.77 -5.00
C CYS A 64 -4.19 -5.12 -4.62
N LEU A 65 -4.13 -3.83 -4.32
CA LEU A 65 -5.28 -2.97 -4.07
C LEU A 65 -5.33 -1.85 -5.09
N ARG A 66 -6.51 -1.58 -5.64
CA ARG A 66 -6.81 -0.28 -6.26
C ARG A 66 -7.29 0.66 -5.16
N VAL A 67 -6.52 1.69 -4.87
CA VAL A 67 -6.79 2.69 -3.83
C VAL A 67 -7.28 3.97 -4.50
N THR A 68 -8.35 4.55 -3.98
CA THR A 68 -8.96 5.80 -4.48
C THR A 68 -9.04 6.82 -3.34
N ASN A 69 -8.44 7.99 -3.52
CA ASN A 69 -8.63 9.12 -2.60
C ASN A 69 -10.07 9.64 -2.72
N THR A 70 -10.82 9.64 -1.61
CA THR A 70 -12.24 10.03 -1.64
C THR A 70 -12.44 11.53 -1.88
N ALA A 71 -11.45 12.36 -1.59
CA ALA A 71 -11.54 13.81 -1.75
C ALA A 71 -11.27 14.26 -3.19
N THR A 72 -10.40 13.56 -3.92
CA THR A 72 -9.93 13.99 -5.24
C THR A 72 -10.31 13.02 -6.36
N GLY A 73 -10.71 11.79 -6.04
CA GLY A 73 -10.94 10.74 -7.02
C GLY A 73 -9.67 10.14 -7.62
N THR A 74 -8.48 10.65 -7.26
CA THR A 74 -7.19 10.12 -7.73
C THR A 74 -7.00 8.67 -7.31
N GLN A 75 -6.44 7.85 -8.20
CA GLN A 75 -6.27 6.41 -7.98
C GLN A 75 -4.83 5.95 -8.15
N ALA A 76 -4.47 4.89 -7.43
CA ALA A 76 -3.23 4.16 -7.61
C ALA A 76 -3.47 2.66 -7.35
N THR A 77 -2.73 1.80 -8.05
CA THR A 77 -2.65 0.38 -7.70
C THR A 77 -1.39 0.15 -6.87
N VAL A 78 -1.55 -0.50 -5.73
CA VAL A 78 -0.48 -0.79 -4.77
C VAL A 78 -0.39 -2.27 -4.47
N ARG A 79 0.78 -2.72 -4.05
CA ARG A 79 1.03 -4.08 -3.57
C ARG A 79 1.18 -4.08 -2.05
N ILE A 80 0.49 -5.02 -1.41
CA ILE A 80 0.61 -5.27 0.02
C ILE A 80 1.92 -6.01 0.26
N VAL A 81 2.84 -5.36 0.98
CA VAL A 81 4.15 -5.92 1.36
C VAL A 81 4.31 -6.05 2.87
N ASP A 82 3.37 -5.50 3.63
CA ASP A 82 3.49 -5.40 5.09
C ASP A 82 2.12 -5.43 5.77
N GLN A 83 2.12 -5.48 7.09
CA GLN A 83 0.92 -5.41 7.94
C GLN A 83 0.97 -4.17 8.84
N CYS A 84 -0.20 -3.66 9.22
CA CYS A 84 -0.31 -2.51 10.12
C CYS A 84 -1.31 -2.76 11.26
N SER A 85 -1.51 -1.77 12.12
CA SER A 85 -2.47 -1.82 13.24
C SER A 85 -3.39 -0.59 13.32
N ASN A 86 -3.42 0.25 12.27
CA ASN A 86 -4.23 1.48 12.21
C ASN A 86 -5.66 1.26 11.68
N GLY A 87 -6.05 0.00 11.38
CA GLY A 87 -7.36 -0.35 10.83
C GLY A 87 -7.56 0.02 9.36
N GLY A 88 -6.48 0.28 8.61
CA GLY A 88 -6.56 0.75 7.23
C GLY A 88 -5.35 0.39 6.39
N LEU A 89 -4.71 1.40 5.81
CA LEU A 89 -3.52 1.27 4.99
C LEU A 89 -2.38 2.12 5.58
N ASP A 90 -1.15 1.69 5.33
CA ASP A 90 0.04 2.53 5.50
C ASP A 90 0.81 2.54 4.18
N LEU A 91 0.66 3.60 3.39
CA LEU A 91 1.19 3.68 2.03
C LEU A 91 2.67 4.03 2.05
N ASP A 92 3.46 3.60 1.07
CA ASP A 92 4.72 4.30 0.83
C ASP A 92 4.46 5.79 0.55
N VAL A 93 5.31 6.65 1.09
CA VAL A 93 5.18 8.12 0.98
C VAL A 93 5.04 8.60 -0.47
N ASN A 94 5.69 7.95 -1.43
CA ASN A 94 5.59 8.35 -2.84
C ASN A 94 4.20 8.05 -3.40
N VAL A 95 3.57 6.94 -2.98
CA VAL A 95 2.18 6.63 -3.33
C VAL A 95 1.20 7.57 -2.63
N PHE A 96 1.44 7.86 -1.34
CA PHE A 96 0.62 8.80 -0.60
C PHE A 96 0.60 10.17 -1.29
N ASN A 97 1.77 10.69 -1.65
CA ASN A 97 1.90 11.98 -2.34
C ASN A 97 1.28 11.95 -3.75
N GLN A 98 1.35 10.82 -4.45
CA GLN A 98 0.67 10.64 -5.74
C GLN A 98 -0.87 10.77 -5.58
N LEU A 99 -1.43 10.25 -4.49
CA LEU A 99 -2.87 10.29 -4.23
C LEU A 99 -3.32 11.64 -3.63
N ASP A 100 -2.45 12.33 -2.87
CA ASP A 100 -2.75 13.58 -2.17
C ASP A 100 -2.63 14.83 -3.06
N THR A 101 -3.35 14.83 -4.18
CA THR A 101 -3.24 15.88 -5.21
C THR A 101 -3.75 17.25 -4.78
N ASN A 102 -4.41 17.35 -3.62
CA ASN A 102 -4.86 18.62 -3.03
C ASN A 102 -4.13 19.00 -1.74
N GLY A 103 -3.15 18.19 -1.29
CA GLY A 103 -2.31 18.43 -0.12
C GLY A 103 -3.02 18.32 1.24
N ILE A 104 -4.32 17.98 1.27
CA ILE A 104 -5.08 17.88 2.51
C ILE A 104 -4.59 16.70 3.34
N GLY A 105 -4.24 15.58 2.68
CA GLY A 105 -3.76 14.38 3.33
C GLY A 105 -2.50 14.64 4.15
N ASN A 106 -1.53 15.33 3.56
CA ASN A 106 -0.29 15.73 4.23
C ASN A 106 -0.58 16.66 5.40
N ALA A 107 -1.42 17.69 5.21
CA ALA A 107 -1.78 18.64 6.25
C ALA A 107 -2.42 18.00 7.50
N GLN A 108 -3.19 16.91 7.32
CA GLN A 108 -3.87 16.19 8.42
C GLN A 108 -3.21 14.84 8.79
N GLY A 109 -2.08 14.51 8.16
CA GLY A 109 -1.32 13.27 8.39
C GLY A 109 -1.99 11.97 7.92
N HIS A 110 -3.06 12.03 7.13
CA HIS A 110 -3.70 10.84 6.53
C HIS A 110 -4.65 11.20 5.38
N LEU A 111 -4.88 10.24 4.49
CA LEU A 111 -5.96 10.26 3.50
C LEU A 111 -7.17 9.47 4.00
N THR A 112 -8.35 9.84 3.50
CA THR A 112 -9.52 8.96 3.48
C THR A 112 -9.60 8.32 2.11
N VAL A 113 -9.61 6.98 2.06
CA VAL A 113 -9.55 6.22 0.81
C VAL A 113 -10.62 5.14 0.75
N ASN A 114 -11.01 4.79 -0.47
CA ASN A 114 -11.65 3.52 -0.76
C ASN A 114 -10.60 2.56 -1.32
N TYR A 115 -10.73 1.27 -1.05
CA TYR A 115 -9.90 0.27 -1.70
C TYR A 115 -10.69 -0.92 -2.22
N GLU A 116 -10.14 -1.57 -3.23
CA GLU A 116 -10.63 -2.82 -3.79
C GLU A 116 -9.46 -3.76 -4.07
N PHE A 117 -9.57 -5.02 -3.65
CA PHE A 117 -8.63 -6.06 -4.08
C PHE A 117 -8.80 -6.35 -5.57
N VAL A 118 -7.70 -6.22 -6.31
CA VAL A 118 -7.65 -6.40 -7.76
C VAL A 118 -6.60 -7.45 -8.14
N ASN A 119 -6.70 -7.98 -9.35
CA ASN A 119 -5.65 -8.84 -9.90
C ASN A 119 -4.41 -7.99 -10.22
N CYS A 120 -3.24 -8.42 -9.75
CA CYS A 120 -1.96 -7.77 -10.04
C CYS A 120 -1.50 -7.96 -11.50
N GLY A 121 -2.04 -8.96 -12.21
CA GLY A 121 -1.63 -9.31 -13.58
C GLY A 121 -0.17 -9.77 -13.67
N ASP A 122 0.32 -10.41 -12.60
CA ASP A 122 1.71 -10.89 -12.46
C ASP A 122 2.00 -12.14 -13.30
#